data_AF-A0A150PBY5-F1
#
_entry.id   AF-A0A150PBY5-F1
#
_cell.length_a   1.000
_cell.length_b   1.000
_cell.length_c   1.000
_cell.angle_alpha   90.00
_cell.angle_beta   90.00
_cell.angle_gamma   90.00
#
_symmetry.space_group_name_H-M   'P 1'
#
loop_
_entity.id
_entity.type
_entity.pdbx_description
1 polymer ?
#
loop_
_entity_poly.entity_id
_entity_poly.type
_entity_poly.pdbx_seq_one_letter_code
_entity_poly.pdbx_strand_id
1 'polypeptide(L)'
;MRQVDPRPESSTAELVKEAIVEARELIEVEVALARDEINQEISRAKTSGVALGAAAAAALLGVALVLVAIALAIAPAPLPALLIGLGLIALAIAVGLVGYERVPKRPLERTRGRIGSDVRLVRERVV
;
A
#
# COMPACT_ATOMS: atom_id res chain seq x y z
N MET A 1 -32.01 -46.70 36.41
CA MET A 1 -32.89 -45.68 35.80
C MET A 1 -32.00 -44.75 34.98
N ARG A 2 -32.07 -44.81 33.64
CA ARG A 2 -31.33 -43.88 32.76
C ARG A 2 -32.07 -42.55 32.78
N GLN A 3 -31.43 -41.50 33.28
CA GLN A 3 -31.89 -40.14 33.02
C GLN A 3 -31.54 -39.80 31.57
N VAL A 4 -32.57 -39.67 30.75
CA VAL A 4 -32.49 -39.12 29.41
C VAL A 4 -32.46 -37.60 29.60
N ASP A 5 -31.32 -37.01 29.29
CA ASP A 5 -31.10 -35.55 29.29
C ASP A 5 -31.96 -34.93 28.16
N PRO A 6 -32.95 -34.08 28.46
CA PRO A 6 -33.84 -33.49 27.47
C PRO A 6 -33.22 -32.20 26.93
N ARG A 7 -32.00 -32.26 26.40
CA ARG A 7 -31.52 -31.20 25.53
C ARG A 7 -32.13 -31.47 24.15
N PRO A 8 -32.91 -30.55 23.56
CA PRO A 8 -33.24 -30.67 22.16
C PRO A 8 -31.90 -30.72 21.43
N GLU A 9 -31.59 -31.87 20.83
CA GLU A 9 -30.46 -31.98 19.93
C GLU A 9 -30.59 -30.84 18.95
N SER A 10 -29.68 -29.87 19.01
CA SER A 10 -29.69 -28.72 18.12
C SER A 10 -29.87 -29.26 16.72
N SER A 11 -31.00 -28.95 16.09
CA SER A 11 -31.31 -29.46 14.77
C SER A 11 -30.12 -29.13 13.86
N THR A 12 -29.73 -30.01 12.94
CA THR A 12 -28.72 -29.69 11.93
C THR A 12 -29.01 -28.35 11.24
N ALA A 13 -30.30 -27.98 11.14
CA ALA A 13 -30.74 -26.69 10.64
C ALA A 13 -30.33 -25.50 11.55
N GLU A 14 -30.31 -25.68 12.86
CA GLU A 14 -29.93 -24.66 13.85
C GLU A 14 -28.41 -24.43 13.85
N LEU A 15 -27.61 -25.50 13.76
CA LEU A 15 -26.15 -25.42 13.58
C LEU A 15 -25.76 -24.75 12.26
N VAL A 16 -26.46 -25.08 11.17
CA VAL A 16 -26.25 -24.42 9.86
C VAL A 16 -26.62 -22.93 9.95
N LYS A 17 -27.71 -22.59 10.64
CA LYS A 17 -28.11 -21.20 10.85
C LYS A 17 -27.06 -20.43 11.64
N GLU A 18 -26.52 -21.01 12.71
CA GLU A 18 -25.47 -20.39 13.53
C GLU A 18 -24.16 -20.20 12.74
N ALA A 19 -23.74 -21.22 11.97
CA ALA A 19 -22.57 -21.12 11.09
C ALA A 19 -22.72 -20.03 10.00
N ILE A 20 -23.94 -19.84 9.47
CA ILE A 20 -24.21 -18.75 8.50
C ILE A 20 -24.09 -17.38 9.17
N VAL A 21 -24.55 -17.24 10.41
CA VAL A 21 -24.43 -15.99 11.17
C VAL A 21 -22.96 -15.68 11.47
N GLU A 22 -22.20 -16.67 11.93
CA GLU A 22 -20.77 -16.52 12.23
C GLU A 22 -19.95 -16.21 10.95
N ALA A 23 -20.27 -16.85 9.83
CA ALA A 23 -19.66 -16.55 8.54
C ALA A 23 -19.94 -15.10 8.09
N ARG A 24 -21.14 -14.60 8.33
CA ARG A 24 -21.48 -13.20 8.02
C ARG A 24 -20.68 -12.22 8.89
N GLU A 25 -20.58 -12.48 10.19
CA GLU A 25 -19.79 -11.65 11.10
C GLU A 25 -18.31 -11.62 10.70
N LEU A 26 -17.75 -12.78 10.33
CA LEU A 26 -16.37 -12.88 9.82
C LEU A 26 -16.15 -12.05 8.55
N ILE A 27 -17.10 -12.09 7.61
CA ILE A 27 -17.03 -11.27 6.39
C ILE A 27 -17.03 -9.78 6.73
N GLU A 28 -17.88 -9.33 7.66
CA GLU A 28 -17.93 -7.93 8.08
C GLU A 28 -16.58 -7.48 8.69
N VAL A 29 -15.93 -8.34 9.49
CA VAL A 29 -14.61 -8.08 10.06
C VAL A 29 -13.52 -8.02 8.98
N GLU A 30 -13.49 -8.95 8.03
CA GLU A 30 -12.46 -8.97 6.98
C GLU A 30 -12.63 -7.78 6.03
N VAL A 31 -13.87 -7.33 5.76
CA VAL A 31 -14.13 -6.08 5.03
C VAL A 31 -13.63 -4.86 5.81
N ALA A 32 -13.83 -4.82 7.13
CA ALA A 32 -13.30 -3.73 7.96
C ALA A 32 -11.77 -3.72 7.95
N LEU A 33 -11.12 -4.89 8.03
CA LEU A 33 -9.67 -5.02 7.97
C LEU A 33 -9.10 -4.62 6.61
N ALA A 34 -9.73 -5.06 5.52
CA ALA A 34 -9.33 -4.68 4.16
C ALA A 34 -9.44 -3.17 3.94
N ARG A 35 -10.50 -2.53 4.48
CA ARG A 35 -10.62 -1.07 4.47
C ARG A 35 -9.50 -0.38 5.24
N ASP A 36 -9.11 -0.90 6.40
CA ASP A 36 -8.00 -0.34 7.17
C ASP A 36 -6.66 -0.50 6.45
N GLU A 37 -6.38 -1.67 5.86
CA GLU A 37 -5.18 -1.92 5.07
C GLU A 37 -5.10 -0.96 3.88
N ILE A 38 -6.21 -0.74 3.15
CA ILE A 38 -6.31 0.26 2.07
C ILE A 38 -6.00 1.66 2.60
N ASN A 39 -6.57 2.07 3.74
CA ASN A 39 -6.33 3.41 4.29
C ASN A 39 -4.85 3.62 4.65
N GLN A 40 -4.20 2.59 5.22
CA GLN A 40 -2.77 2.62 5.52
C GLN A 40 -1.92 2.70 4.24
N GLU A 41 -2.28 1.93 3.21
CA GLU A 41 -1.61 1.97 1.91
C GLU A 41 -1.77 3.33 1.22
N ILE A 42 -2.97 3.92 1.24
CA ILE A 42 -3.25 5.26 0.70
C ILE A 42 -2.40 6.30 1.42
N SER A 43 -2.32 6.24 2.76
CA SER A 43 -1.49 7.16 3.54
C SER A 43 -0.02 7.10 3.12
N ARG A 44 0.52 5.88 2.99
CA ARG A 44 1.91 5.67 2.52
C ARG A 44 2.11 6.16 1.09
N ALA A 45 1.16 5.84 0.20
CA ALA A 45 1.17 6.27 -1.19
C ALA A 45 1.13 7.80 -1.33
N LYS A 46 0.38 8.48 -0.46
CA LYS A 46 0.32 9.95 -0.42
C LYS A 46 1.68 10.55 -0.06
N THR A 47 2.33 10.04 0.98
CA THR A 47 3.66 10.52 1.39
C THR A 47 4.71 10.26 0.29
N SER A 48 4.70 9.08 -0.34
CA SER A 48 5.59 8.79 -1.47
C SER A 48 5.28 9.65 -2.69
N GLY A 49 4.00 9.93 -2.96
CA GLY A 49 3.56 10.75 -4.08
C GLY A 49 4.02 12.21 -3.96
N VAL A 50 3.94 12.80 -2.76
CA VAL A 50 4.47 14.14 -2.50
C VAL A 50 5.99 14.18 -2.69
N ALA A 51 6.72 13.19 -2.19
CA ALA A 51 8.16 13.11 -2.37
C ALA A 51 8.55 12.98 -3.86
N LEU A 52 7.88 12.10 -4.61
CA LEU A 52 8.11 11.95 -6.05
C LEU A 52 7.76 13.22 -6.83
N GLY A 53 6.66 13.89 -6.49
CA GLY A 53 6.28 15.17 -7.10
C GLY A 53 7.32 16.26 -6.84
N ALA A 54 7.81 16.38 -5.60
CA ALA A 54 8.88 17.31 -5.24
C ALA A 54 10.19 17.00 -5.98
N ALA A 55 10.55 15.71 -6.10
CA ALA A 55 11.71 15.27 -6.87
C ALA A 55 11.58 15.64 -8.35
N ALA A 56 10.42 15.40 -8.97
CA ALA A 56 10.16 15.77 -10.36
C ALA A 56 10.26 17.30 -10.58
N ALA A 57 9.68 18.10 -9.68
CA ALA A 57 9.75 19.55 -9.76
C ALA A 57 11.20 20.06 -9.60
N ALA A 58 11.96 19.51 -8.64
CA ALA A 58 13.36 19.85 -8.44
C ALA A 58 14.22 19.46 -9.66
N ALA A 59 13.97 18.30 -10.27
CA ALA A 59 14.66 17.87 -11.49
C ALA A 59 14.40 18.83 -12.65
N LEU A 60 13.14 19.23 -12.87
CA LEU A 60 12.77 20.20 -13.90
C LEU A 60 13.46 21.55 -13.70
N LEU A 61 13.44 22.07 -12.48
CA LEU A 61 14.15 23.31 -12.13
C LEU A 61 15.66 23.18 -12.33
N GLY A 62 16.23 22.05 -11.94
CA GLY A 62 17.65 21.76 -12.11
C GLY A 62 18.07 21.75 -13.59
N VAL A 63 17.30 21.07 -14.44
CA VAL A 63 17.50 21.07 -15.90
C VAL A 63 17.39 22.48 -16.47
N ALA A 64 16.37 23.26 -16.06
CA ALA A 64 16.20 24.63 -16.51
C ALA A 64 17.42 25.51 -16.16
N LEU A 65 17.96 25.38 -14.95
CA LEU A 65 19.15 26.13 -14.53
C LEU A 65 20.42 25.70 -15.27
N VAL A 66 20.56 24.42 -15.61
CA VAL A 66 21.66 23.96 -16.47
C VAL A 66 21.55 24.58 -17.86
N LEU A 67 20.35 24.67 -18.43
CA LEU A 67 20.14 25.35 -19.72
C LEU A 67 20.46 26.85 -19.64
N VAL A 68 20.04 27.53 -18.56
CA VAL A 68 20.42 28.93 -18.29
C VAL A 68 21.93 29.06 -18.17
N ALA A 69 22.61 28.14 -17.47
CA ALA A 69 24.06 28.13 -17.36
C ALA A 69 24.73 27.98 -18.72
N ILE A 70 24.22 27.11 -19.60
CA ILE A 70 24.73 26.96 -20.97
C ILE A 70 24.55 28.28 -21.74
N ALA A 71 23.42 28.97 -21.63
CA ALA A 71 23.21 30.27 -22.26
C ALA A 71 24.18 31.34 -21.72
N LEU A 72 24.42 31.36 -20.41
CA LEU A 72 25.41 32.23 -19.74
C LEU A 72 26.87 31.78 -19.89
N ALA A 73 27.12 30.62 -20.53
CA ALA A 73 28.47 30.23 -20.92
C ALA A 73 28.90 30.96 -22.20
N ILE A 74 27.93 31.49 -22.96
CA ILE A 74 28.15 32.26 -24.20
C ILE A 74 28.51 33.73 -23.88
N ALA A 75 28.09 34.27 -22.72
CA ALA A 75 28.44 35.61 -22.20
C ALA A 75 28.39 35.63 -20.65
N PRO A 76 29.26 36.36 -19.94
CA PRO A 76 29.99 35.81 -18.80
C PRO A 76 29.16 35.60 -17.52
N ALA A 77 29.13 34.34 -17.07
CA ALA A 77 29.31 33.81 -15.71
C ALA A 77 28.37 32.61 -15.44
N PRO A 78 28.60 31.44 -16.07
CA PRO A 78 27.69 30.30 -16.00
C PRO A 78 27.75 29.54 -14.66
N LEU A 79 28.82 29.75 -13.88
CA LEU A 79 29.18 28.90 -12.74
C LEU A 79 28.09 28.80 -11.65
N PRO A 80 27.44 29.90 -11.20
CA PRO A 80 26.39 29.81 -10.18
C PRO A 80 25.17 29.02 -10.66
N ALA A 81 24.72 29.25 -11.89
CA ALA A 81 23.58 28.54 -12.46
C ALA A 81 23.87 27.03 -12.61
N LEU A 82 25.10 26.68 -12.99
CA LEU A 82 25.53 25.29 -13.12
C LEU A 82 25.54 24.55 -11.77
N LEU A 83 26.06 25.20 -10.72
CA LEU A 83 26.09 24.64 -9.36
C LEU A 83 24.69 24.44 -8.77
N ILE A 84 23.80 25.42 -8.92
CA ILE A 84 22.42 25.31 -8.42
C ILE A 84 21.68 24.23 -9.21
N GLY A 85 21.84 24.19 -10.54
CA GLY A 85 21.22 23.18 -11.39
C GLY A 85 21.63 21.76 -11.02
N LEU A 86 22.93 21.51 -10.88
CA LEU A 86 23.46 20.21 -10.48
C LEU A 86 23.03 19.82 -9.05
N GLY A 87 23.00 20.79 -8.13
CA GLY A 87 22.52 20.58 -6.76
C GLY A 87 21.05 20.17 -6.70
N LEU A 88 20.18 20.81 -7.49
CA LEU A 88 18.76 20.44 -7.58
C LEU A 88 18.54 19.06 -8.21
N ILE A 89 19.33 18.69 -9.22
CA ILE A 89 19.28 17.34 -9.80
C ILE A 89 19.72 16.29 -8.76
N ALA A 90 20.79 16.54 -8.02
CA ALA A 90 21.25 15.63 -6.96
C ALA A 90 20.19 15.46 -5.86
N LEU A 91 19.56 16.56 -5.43
CA LEU A 91 18.45 16.52 -4.47
C LEU A 91 17.26 15.73 -5.02
N ALA A 92 16.90 15.97 -6.28
CA ALA A 92 15.81 15.24 -6.94
C ALA A 92 16.06 13.73 -6.99
N ILE A 93 17.28 13.30 -7.31
CA ILE A 93 17.66 11.88 -7.30
C ILE A 93 17.51 11.30 -5.89
N ALA A 94 18.05 11.99 -4.87
CA ALA A 94 18.00 11.52 -3.49
C ALA A 94 16.56 11.38 -2.98
N VAL A 95 15.73 12.40 -3.18
CA VAL A 95 14.32 12.38 -2.77
C VAL A 95 13.51 11.37 -3.60
N GLY A 96 13.80 11.25 -4.89
CA GLY A 96 13.15 10.31 -5.80
C GLY A 96 13.40 8.85 -5.41
N LEU A 97 14.63 8.49 -5.05
CA LEU A 97 14.97 7.14 -4.58
C LEU A 97 14.22 6.80 -3.28
N VAL A 98 14.27 7.70 -2.29
CA VAL A 98 13.55 7.52 -1.01
C VAL A 98 12.03 7.46 -1.22
N GLY A 99 11.50 8.27 -2.13
CA GLY A 99 10.09 8.25 -2.50
C GLY A 99 9.67 6.95 -3.17
N TYR A 100 10.50 6.44 -4.09
CA TYR A 100 10.24 5.21 -4.84
C TYR A 100 10.24 3.96 -3.95
N GLU A 101 11.13 3.87 -2.96
CA GLU A 101 11.16 2.75 -2.01
C GLU A 101 9.89 2.67 -1.14
N ARG A 102 9.20 3.81 -0.93
CA ARG A 102 8.00 3.88 -0.09
C ARG A 102 6.69 3.63 -0.83
N VAL A 103 6.73 3.44 -2.15
CA VAL A 103 5.54 3.12 -2.95
C VAL A 103 5.05 1.70 -2.60
N PRO A 104 3.77 1.51 -2.21
CA PRO A 104 3.22 0.18 -1.96
C PRO A 104 3.21 -0.65 -3.25
N LYS A 105 3.97 -1.76 -3.29
CA LYS A 105 4.11 -2.61 -4.49
C LYS A 105 3.10 -3.76 -4.55
N ARG A 106 2.46 -4.08 -3.43
CA ARG A 106 1.51 -5.20 -3.29
C ARG A 106 0.32 -4.73 -2.46
N PRO A 107 -0.77 -4.30 -3.10
CA PRO A 107 -1.96 -3.90 -2.36
C PRO A 107 -2.61 -5.12 -1.70
N LEU A 108 -3.10 -4.94 -0.48
CA LEU A 108 -3.81 -5.93 0.33
C LEU A 108 -2.97 -7.20 0.60
N GLU A 109 -1.66 -7.06 0.83
CA GLU A 109 -0.77 -8.20 1.00
C GLU A 109 -1.19 -9.09 2.18
N ARG A 110 -1.70 -8.51 3.28
CA ARG A 110 -2.16 -9.27 4.45
C ARG A 110 -3.48 -9.99 4.18
N THR A 111 -4.48 -9.29 3.62
CA THR A 111 -5.78 -9.92 3.26
C THR A 111 -5.60 -11.03 2.23
N ARG A 112 -4.77 -10.83 1.19
CA ARG A 112 -4.49 -11.88 0.18
C ARG A 112 -3.78 -13.10 0.78
N GLY A 113 -2.89 -12.88 1.74
CA GLY A 113 -2.22 -13.95 2.48
C GLY A 113 -3.21 -14.81 3.28
N ARG A 114 -4.13 -14.17 3.99
CA ARG A 114 -5.16 -14.83 4.82
C ARG A 114 -6.16 -15.64 3.99
N ILE A 115 -6.73 -15.05 2.95
CA ILE A 115 -7.64 -15.78 2.05
C ILE A 115 -6.92 -16.99 1.43
N GLY A 116 -5.64 -16.84 1.08
CA GLY A 116 -4.83 -17.92 0.53
C GLY A 116 -4.53 -19.06 1.51
N SER A 117 -4.42 -18.79 2.81
CA SER A 117 -4.29 -19.83 3.84
C SER A 117 -5.60 -20.54 4.11
N ASP A 118 -6.71 -19.79 4.15
CA ASP A 118 -8.02 -20.33 4.52
C ASP A 118 -8.58 -21.25 3.44
N VAL A 119 -8.43 -20.87 2.17
CA VAL A 119 -8.78 -21.74 1.03
C VAL A 119 -7.96 -23.02 1.02
N ARG A 120 -6.69 -22.96 1.44
CA ARG A 120 -5.80 -24.12 1.49
C ARG A 120 -6.23 -25.11 2.58
N LEU A 121 -6.58 -24.60 3.76
CA LEU A 121 -7.11 -25.38 4.89
C LEU A 121 -8.43 -26.08 4.54
N VAL A 122 -9.33 -25.42 3.81
CA VAL A 122 -10.58 -26.03 3.35
C VAL A 122 -10.30 -27.11 2.31
N ARG A 123 -9.39 -26.84 1.36
CA ARG A 123 -9.01 -27.83 0.34
C ARG A 123 -8.38 -29.09 0.94
N GLU A 124 -7.59 -28.96 2.01
CA GLU A 124 -6.97 -30.08 2.74
C GLU A 124 -7.96 -30.89 3.59
N ARG A 125 -9.14 -30.36 3.92
CA ARG A 125 -10.19 -31.10 4.66
C ARG A 125 -11.23 -31.77 3.77
N VAL A 126 -11.39 -31.30 2.53
CA VAL A 126 -12.44 -31.75 1.60
C VAL A 126 -11.91 -32.71 0.53
N VAL A 127 -10.59 -32.72 0.27
CA VAL A 127 -9.90 -33.64 -0.65
C VAL A 127 -9.05 -34.62 0.15
#